data_AF-A0A4Q4DCQ9-F1
#
_entry.id   AF-A0A4Q4DCQ9-F1
#
_cell.length_a   1.000
_cell.length_b   1.000
_cell.length_c   1.000
_cell.angle_alpha   90.00
_cell.angle_beta   90.00
_cell.angle_gamma   90.00
#
_symmetry.space_group_name_H-M   'P 1'
#
loop_
_entity.id
_entity.type
_entity.pdbx_description
1 polymer ?
#
loop_
_entity_poly.entity_id
_entity_poly.type
_entity_poly.pdbx_seq_one_letter_code
_entity_poly.pdbx_strand_id
1 'polypeptide(L)'
;MARPWLNVLAQVVPVPLGLLLSGALVWGATNADWTGTSSNSGNTWTASSAGLANDSKAPMFDIDKMRPGDTGSNCIEIKSNADVPTALKMYTSSQNWPNNYQSFVDLKIDVGSGGTFGDCDGFTRHRTAFDGTLDELVALHTDFRTGLGPWPLSGKPPSSLSFRFSWKFSPSAPNSAQAGNTNEVIFTWEAREHT
;
A
#
# COMPACT_ATOMS: atom_id res chain seq x y z
N MET A 1 -20.68 67.85 12.98
CA MET A 1 -19.64 67.35 13.90
C MET A 1 -19.64 65.83 13.85
N ALA A 2 -18.71 65.25 13.10
CA ALA A 2 -18.56 63.80 13.01
C ALA A 2 -17.97 63.26 14.32
N ARG A 3 -18.60 62.25 14.91
CA ARG A 3 -18.23 61.68 16.21
C ARG A 3 -16.94 60.84 16.05
N PRO A 4 -15.80 61.23 16.66
CA PRO A 4 -14.49 60.65 16.36
C PRO A 4 -14.32 59.19 16.80
N TRP A 5 -15.21 58.68 17.65
CA TRP A 5 -15.15 57.29 18.14
C TRP A 5 -15.76 56.27 17.16
N LEU A 6 -16.61 56.68 16.22
CA LEU A 6 -17.12 55.76 15.18
C LEU A 6 -16.02 55.34 14.18
N ASN A 7 -14.99 56.17 13.96
CA ASN A 7 -13.87 55.83 13.09
C ASN A 7 -12.92 54.81 13.73
N VAL A 8 -12.83 54.79 15.08
CA VAL A 8 -11.98 53.84 15.81
C VAL A 8 -12.57 52.42 15.73
N LEU A 9 -13.90 52.29 15.79
CA LEU A 9 -14.57 50.99 15.59
C LEU A 9 -14.40 50.45 14.16
N ALA A 10 -14.39 51.33 13.15
CA ALA A 10 -14.16 50.93 11.75
C ALA A 10 -12.71 50.46 11.49
N GLN A 11 -11.75 50.82 12.34
CA GLN A 11 -10.32 50.61 12.09
C GLN A 11 -9.67 49.52 12.96
N VAL A 12 -10.30 49.11 14.06
CA VAL A 12 -9.76 48.09 14.99
C VAL A 12 -10.43 46.71 14.84
N VAL A 13 -11.63 46.64 14.25
CA VAL A 13 -12.34 45.38 13.99
C VAL A 13 -11.75 44.51 12.86
N PRO A 14 -11.13 45.03 11.77
CA PRO A 14 -10.73 44.16 10.66
C PRO A 14 -9.55 43.22 11.01
N VAL A 15 -8.74 43.55 12.01
CA VAL A 15 -7.56 42.74 12.40
C VAL A 15 -7.96 41.40 13.05
N PRO A 16 -8.75 41.35 14.14
CA PRO A 16 -9.18 40.09 14.71
C PRO A 16 -10.13 39.32 13.78
N LEU A 17 -10.97 40.01 12.99
CA LEU A 17 -11.85 39.36 12.02
C LEU A 17 -11.05 38.71 10.88
N GLY A 18 -10.01 39.38 10.39
CA GLY A 18 -9.07 38.84 9.41
C GLY A 18 -8.29 37.65 9.94
N LEU A 19 -7.89 37.68 11.22
CA LEU A 19 -7.23 36.54 11.88
C LEU A 19 -8.18 35.34 12.05
N LEU A 20 -9.44 35.57 12.42
CA LEU A 20 -10.45 34.52 12.53
C LEU A 20 -10.79 33.92 11.16
N LEU A 21 -10.91 34.74 10.11
CA LEU A 21 -11.14 34.27 8.74
C LEU A 21 -9.93 33.52 8.18
N SER A 22 -8.71 33.97 8.49
CA SER A 22 -7.47 33.28 8.08
C SER A 22 -7.30 31.96 8.84
N GLY A 23 -7.64 31.92 10.13
CA GLY A 23 -7.65 30.70 10.94
C GLY A 23 -8.69 29.67 10.47
N ALA A 24 -9.89 30.13 10.08
CA ALA A 24 -10.93 29.27 9.52
C ALA A 24 -10.54 28.70 8.13
N LEU A 25 -9.83 29.47 7.30
CA LEU A 25 -9.27 28.99 6.04
C LEU A 25 -8.18 27.93 6.24
N VAL A 26 -7.29 28.09 7.24
CA VAL A 26 -6.27 27.07 7.58
C VAL A 26 -6.89 25.82 8.19
N TRP A 27 -7.97 25.95 8.99
CA TRP A 27 -8.72 24.82 9.54
C TRP A 27 -9.42 24.02 8.43
N GLY A 28 -10.01 24.69 7.44
CA GLY A 28 -10.62 24.04 6.28
C GLY A 28 -9.61 23.46 5.27
N ALA A 29 -8.36 23.91 5.30
CA ALA A 29 -7.32 23.54 4.33
C ALA A 29 -6.28 22.53 4.84
N THR A 30 -6.39 22.03 6.08
CA THR A 30 -5.53 20.94 6.59
C THR A 30 -6.27 19.61 6.61
N ASN A 31 -6.92 19.29 5.50
CA ASN A 31 -6.85 17.95 4.95
C ASN A 31 -6.11 18.12 3.63
N ALA A 32 -4.82 18.41 3.71
CA ALA A 32 -3.95 18.08 2.60
C ALA A 32 -4.01 16.56 2.52
N ASP A 33 -4.86 16.09 1.63
CA ASP A 33 -4.95 14.71 1.20
C ASP A 33 -3.63 14.43 0.49
N TRP A 34 -2.58 14.16 1.28
CA TRP A 34 -1.27 13.73 0.80
C TRP A 34 -1.41 12.30 0.28
N THR A 35 -2.20 12.17 -0.79
CA THR A 35 -2.23 11.01 -1.66
C THR A 35 -0.99 11.09 -2.53
N GLY A 36 0.14 10.67 -1.95
CA GLY A 36 1.32 10.33 -2.72
C GLY A 36 1.03 9.05 -3.51
N THR A 37 0.42 9.16 -4.68
CA THR A 37 0.42 8.08 -5.65
C THR A 37 1.83 7.96 -6.23
N SER A 38 2.60 6.98 -5.76
CA SER A 38 3.74 6.49 -6.53
C SER A 38 3.21 5.44 -7.50
N SER A 39 2.67 5.89 -8.63
CA SER A 39 2.41 5.00 -9.76
C SER A 39 3.72 4.78 -10.50
N ASN A 40 4.17 3.53 -10.56
CA ASN A 40 5.12 3.11 -11.58
C ASN A 40 4.40 2.14 -12.52
N SER A 41 4.42 2.45 -13.80
CA SER A 41 3.69 1.75 -14.86
C SER A 41 3.99 0.24 -14.84
N GLY A 42 2.93 -0.57 -14.74
CA GLY A 42 2.95 -2.03 -14.84
C GLY A 42 2.11 -2.74 -13.77
N ASN A 43 2.03 -2.17 -12.56
CA ASN A 43 1.10 -2.58 -11.50
C ASN A 43 0.93 -1.36 -10.57
N THR A 44 -0.29 -0.84 -10.37
CA THR A 44 -0.53 0.33 -9.52
C THR A 44 -0.58 -0.06 -8.04
N TRP A 45 0.55 0.00 -7.33
CA TRP A 45 0.61 -0.30 -5.90
C TRP A 45 0.26 0.96 -5.10
N THR A 46 -0.93 1.00 -4.51
CA THR A 46 -1.32 2.12 -3.63
C THR A 46 -1.13 1.68 -2.19
N ALA A 47 -0.25 2.35 -1.44
CA ALA A 47 -0.31 2.31 0.01
C ALA A 47 -1.37 3.33 0.43
N SER A 48 -2.65 2.95 0.37
CA SER A 48 -3.78 3.86 0.56
C SER A 48 -4.16 3.98 2.03
N SER A 49 -3.30 4.57 2.85
CA SER A 49 -3.69 5.05 4.18
C SER A 49 -2.69 6.08 4.71
N ALA A 50 -3.18 7.04 5.51
CA ALA A 50 -2.38 8.07 6.13
C ALA A 50 -1.09 7.50 6.77
N GLY A 51 0.06 7.99 6.33
CA GLY A 51 1.36 7.68 6.93
C GLY A 51 2.09 6.44 6.40
N LEU A 52 1.54 5.64 5.47
CA LEU A 52 2.29 4.54 4.88
C LEU A 52 3.20 4.99 3.72
N ALA A 53 4.40 4.43 3.66
CA ALA A 53 5.33 4.54 2.54
C ALA A 53 5.88 3.15 2.20
N ASN A 54 6.31 2.96 0.95
CA ASN A 54 6.96 1.72 0.53
C ASN A 54 8.22 2.03 -0.29
N ASP A 55 9.08 1.04 -0.48
CA ASP A 55 10.34 1.17 -1.22
C ASP A 55 10.27 0.65 -2.67
N SER A 56 9.06 0.41 -3.20
CA SER A 56 8.91 -0.11 -4.57
C SER A 56 9.39 0.87 -5.63
N LYS A 57 10.08 0.33 -6.64
CA LYS A 57 10.60 1.10 -7.79
C LYS A 57 10.17 0.52 -9.14
N ALA A 58 9.50 -0.63 -9.14
CA ALA A 58 9.04 -1.37 -10.32
C ALA A 58 7.91 -2.32 -9.90
N PRO A 59 7.24 -3.04 -10.83
CA PRO A 59 6.32 -4.09 -10.45
C PRO A 59 7.07 -5.23 -9.72
N MET A 60 6.49 -5.74 -8.63
CA MET A 60 7.08 -6.84 -7.86
C MET A 60 6.97 -8.21 -8.58
N PHE A 61 6.13 -8.29 -9.61
CA PHE A 61 5.91 -9.46 -10.45
C PHE A 61 5.98 -9.07 -11.93
N ASP A 62 7.17 -8.70 -12.39
CA ASP A 62 7.46 -8.46 -13.82
C ASP A 62 8.40 -9.57 -14.33
N ILE A 63 7.82 -10.68 -14.78
CA ILE A 63 8.57 -11.85 -15.25
C ILE A 63 8.32 -12.01 -16.73
N ASP A 64 9.24 -11.51 -17.55
CA ASP A 64 9.20 -11.75 -18.99
C ASP A 64 9.55 -13.22 -19.27
N LYS A 65 8.72 -13.90 -20.07
CA LYS A 65 8.93 -15.28 -20.54
C LYS A 65 9.07 -16.34 -19.43
N MET A 66 8.23 -16.29 -18.41
CA MET A 66 8.19 -17.32 -17.34
C MET A 66 8.00 -18.73 -17.92
N ARG A 67 8.84 -19.69 -17.50
CA ARG A 67 8.84 -21.09 -17.97
C ARG A 67 8.45 -22.05 -16.87
N PRO A 68 7.78 -23.17 -17.18
CA PRO A 68 7.40 -24.16 -16.18
C PRO A 68 8.60 -24.59 -15.33
N GLY A 69 8.44 -24.52 -14.01
CA GLY A 69 9.50 -24.81 -13.03
C GLY A 69 10.32 -23.60 -12.59
N ASP A 70 10.17 -22.43 -13.23
CA ASP A 70 10.81 -21.20 -12.78
C ASP A 70 10.35 -20.83 -11.36
N THR A 71 11.25 -20.22 -10.61
CA THR A 71 11.01 -19.75 -9.25
C THR A 71 11.66 -18.40 -9.05
N GLY A 72 11.14 -17.63 -8.10
CA GLY A 72 11.78 -16.40 -7.67
C GLY A 72 11.24 -15.91 -6.35
N SER A 73 11.84 -14.83 -5.87
CA SER A 73 11.35 -14.12 -4.70
C SER A 73 11.59 -12.64 -4.83
N ASN A 74 10.63 -11.84 -4.39
CA ASN A 74 10.78 -10.40 -4.26
C ASN A 74 10.37 -9.96 -2.86
N CYS A 75 11.10 -8.99 -2.32
CA CYS A 75 10.79 -8.38 -1.05
C CYS A 75 10.29 -6.96 -1.26
N ILE A 76 9.56 -6.44 -0.26
CA ILE A 76 9.12 -5.05 -0.19
C ILE A 76 9.03 -4.65 1.28
N GLU A 77 9.50 -3.45 1.61
CA GLU A 77 9.39 -2.87 2.94
C GLU A 77 8.24 -1.85 2.96
N ILE A 78 7.29 -2.05 3.88
CA ILE A 78 6.22 -1.08 4.16
C ILE A 78 6.59 -0.35 5.44
N LYS A 79 6.80 0.96 5.32
CA LYS A 79 7.08 1.89 6.41
C LYS A 79 5.78 2.57 6.83
N SER A 80 5.60 2.73 8.13
CA SER A 80 4.53 3.52 8.71
C SER A 80 5.10 4.69 9.50
N ASN A 81 4.59 5.86 9.16
CA ASN A 81 4.82 7.15 9.79
C ASN A 81 3.63 7.57 10.68
N ALA A 82 2.66 6.68 10.92
CA ALA A 82 1.54 6.98 11.79
C ALA A 82 2.01 7.11 13.26
N ASP A 83 1.54 8.14 13.95
CA ASP A 83 1.79 8.38 15.39
C ASP A 83 0.78 7.65 16.31
N VAL A 84 -0.15 6.90 15.72
CA VAL A 84 -1.17 6.13 16.43
C VAL A 84 -1.11 4.66 16.01
N PRO A 85 -1.47 3.71 16.91
CA PRO A 85 -1.50 2.30 16.55
C PRO A 85 -2.48 2.03 15.40
N THR A 86 -2.04 1.28 14.40
CA THR A 86 -2.86 0.91 13.24
C THR A 86 -2.79 -0.59 12.96
N ALA A 87 -3.85 -1.11 12.33
CA ALA A 87 -3.93 -2.46 11.81
C ALA A 87 -3.63 -2.42 10.31
N LEU A 88 -2.45 -2.90 9.93
CA LEU A 88 -2.07 -3.07 8.52
C LEU A 88 -2.69 -4.35 7.96
N LYS A 89 -3.33 -4.25 6.80
CA LYS A 89 -3.75 -5.38 6.00
C LYS A 89 -3.25 -5.26 4.57
N MET A 90 -3.16 -6.40 3.89
CA MET A 90 -2.86 -6.46 2.47
C MET A 90 -3.94 -7.25 1.74
N TYR A 91 -4.39 -6.71 0.62
CA TYR A 91 -5.35 -7.35 -0.27
C TYR A 91 -4.92 -7.10 -1.72
N THR A 92 -5.62 -7.73 -2.64
CA THR A 92 -5.31 -7.71 -4.06
C THR A 92 -6.48 -7.28 -4.90
N SER A 93 -6.21 -6.80 -6.10
CA SER A 93 -7.18 -6.63 -7.16
C SER A 93 -6.55 -7.07 -8.47
N SER A 94 -7.36 -7.53 -9.42
CA SER A 94 -6.88 -7.91 -10.74
C SER A 94 -7.82 -7.39 -11.81
N GLN A 95 -7.24 -6.84 -12.88
CA GLN A 95 -8.01 -6.21 -13.95
C GLN A 95 -8.45 -7.21 -15.03
N ASN A 96 -7.75 -8.36 -15.14
CA ASN A 96 -7.95 -9.38 -16.18
C ASN A 96 -8.14 -10.78 -15.58
N TRP A 97 -8.91 -10.87 -14.50
CA TRP A 97 -9.16 -12.13 -13.81
C TRP A 97 -10.41 -12.86 -14.33
N PRO A 98 -10.41 -14.21 -14.48
CA PRO A 98 -9.27 -15.14 -14.39
C PRO A 98 -8.63 -15.42 -15.76
N ASN A 99 -7.31 -15.56 -15.77
CA ASN A 99 -6.58 -16.16 -16.89
C ASN A 99 -6.20 -17.60 -16.52
N ASN A 100 -5.84 -18.43 -17.50
CA ASN A 100 -5.51 -19.83 -17.28
C ASN A 100 -4.11 -20.05 -16.65
N TYR A 101 -3.42 -19.00 -16.21
CA TYR A 101 -2.05 -19.08 -15.69
C TYR A 101 -1.97 -18.96 -14.18
N GLN A 102 -2.84 -18.18 -13.53
CA GLN A 102 -2.73 -17.87 -12.09
C GLN A 102 -2.83 -19.11 -11.22
N SER A 103 -3.64 -20.11 -11.63
CA SER A 103 -3.79 -21.38 -10.91
C SER A 103 -2.54 -22.26 -10.97
N PHE A 104 -1.56 -21.91 -11.80
CA PHE A 104 -0.26 -22.58 -11.91
C PHE A 104 0.88 -21.79 -11.25
N VAL A 105 0.60 -20.66 -10.60
CA VAL A 105 1.60 -19.91 -9.85
C VAL A 105 1.41 -20.23 -8.37
N ASP A 106 2.28 -21.09 -7.82
CA ASP A 106 2.37 -21.28 -6.38
C ASP A 106 2.97 -20.01 -5.76
N LEU A 107 2.34 -19.49 -4.72
CA LEU A 107 2.68 -18.23 -4.08
C LEU A 107 2.72 -18.39 -2.56
N LYS A 108 3.84 -17.99 -1.97
CA LYS A 108 4.03 -17.89 -0.53
C LYS A 108 4.35 -16.45 -0.16
N ILE A 109 3.60 -15.92 0.80
CA ILE A 109 3.80 -14.56 1.32
C ILE A 109 4.19 -14.67 2.77
N ASP A 110 5.41 -14.27 3.07
CA ASP A 110 5.96 -14.20 4.43
C ASP A 110 5.98 -12.74 4.89
N VAL A 111 5.74 -12.52 6.19
CA VAL A 111 5.87 -11.20 6.82
C VAL A 111 6.97 -11.27 7.87
N GLY A 112 7.79 -10.23 7.90
CA GLY A 112 9.05 -10.23 8.63
C GLY A 112 9.67 -8.84 8.75
N SER A 113 10.99 -8.84 8.82
CA SER A 113 11.85 -7.66 8.83
C SER A 113 13.07 -7.88 7.93
N GLY A 114 13.77 -6.80 7.54
CA GLY A 114 14.91 -6.89 6.62
C GLY A 114 14.50 -7.13 5.16
N GLY A 115 15.48 -7.27 4.28
CA GLY A 115 15.25 -7.20 2.83
C GLY A 115 14.84 -5.80 2.36
N THR A 116 14.91 -5.57 1.05
CA THR A 116 14.48 -4.33 0.39
C THR A 116 13.74 -4.67 -0.90
N PHE A 117 13.19 -3.67 -1.57
CA PHE A 117 12.48 -3.88 -2.82
C PHE A 117 13.33 -4.63 -3.85
N GLY A 118 12.84 -5.79 -4.29
CA GLY A 118 13.50 -6.63 -5.30
C GLY A 118 14.68 -7.46 -4.78
N ASP A 119 15.03 -7.34 -3.48
CA ASP A 119 16.12 -8.10 -2.86
C ASP A 119 15.73 -8.60 -1.47
N CYS A 120 15.70 -9.92 -1.31
CA CYS A 120 15.33 -10.57 -0.06
C CYS A 120 16.52 -10.92 0.83
N ASP A 121 17.74 -10.52 0.49
CA ASP A 121 18.89 -10.74 1.34
C ASP A 121 18.72 -10.05 2.71
N GLY A 122 19.02 -10.80 3.76
CA GLY A 122 18.81 -10.36 5.14
C GLY A 122 17.34 -10.37 5.62
N PHE A 123 16.38 -10.80 4.79
CA PHE A 123 14.99 -10.97 5.22
C PHE A 123 14.88 -12.04 6.30
N THR A 124 14.27 -11.68 7.43
CA THR A 124 13.96 -12.57 8.54
C THR A 124 12.45 -12.73 8.67
N ARG A 125 11.95 -13.94 8.39
CA ARG A 125 10.53 -14.28 8.50
C ARG A 125 10.09 -14.30 9.96
N HIS A 126 9.01 -13.60 10.27
CA HIS A 126 8.31 -13.74 11.55
C HIS A 126 7.14 -14.73 11.44
N ARG A 127 6.37 -14.66 10.35
CA ARG A 127 5.22 -15.54 10.07
C ARG A 127 4.99 -15.72 8.58
N THR A 128 4.28 -16.77 8.20
CA THR A 128 3.72 -16.93 6.85
C THR A 128 2.30 -16.40 6.86
N ALA A 129 2.01 -15.43 5.99
CA ALA A 129 0.68 -14.83 5.85
C ALA A 129 -0.19 -15.56 4.83
N PHE A 130 0.41 -16.14 3.80
CA PHE A 130 -0.28 -16.87 2.75
C PHE A 130 0.61 -17.97 2.19
N ASP A 131 0.03 -19.12 1.87
CA ASP A 131 0.68 -20.27 1.23
C ASP A 131 -0.39 -21.01 0.41
N GLY A 132 -0.38 -20.80 -0.90
CA GLY A 132 -1.41 -21.25 -1.82
C GLY A 132 -1.07 -20.86 -3.26
N THR A 133 -2.06 -20.75 -4.13
CA THR A 133 -1.86 -20.27 -5.51
C THR A 133 -2.11 -18.77 -5.62
N LEU A 134 -1.54 -18.13 -6.65
CA LEU A 134 -1.91 -16.77 -7.02
C LEU A 134 -3.40 -16.67 -7.30
N ASP A 135 -4.00 -17.75 -7.79
CA ASP A 135 -5.42 -17.85 -8.08
C ASP A 135 -6.28 -17.69 -6.81
N GLU A 136 -5.98 -18.50 -5.80
CA GLU A 136 -6.62 -18.45 -4.50
C GLU A 136 -6.44 -17.09 -3.83
N LEU A 137 -5.24 -16.49 -3.95
CA LEU A 137 -4.97 -15.19 -3.33
C LEU A 137 -5.95 -14.12 -3.83
N VAL A 138 -6.06 -13.98 -5.15
CA VAL A 138 -6.85 -12.89 -5.73
C VAL A 138 -8.35 -13.18 -5.76
N ALA A 139 -8.76 -14.44 -5.62
CA ALA A 139 -10.16 -14.80 -5.40
C ALA A 139 -10.62 -14.49 -3.96
N LEU A 140 -9.75 -14.69 -2.97
CA LEU A 140 -10.13 -14.68 -1.55
C LEU A 140 -9.80 -13.37 -0.82
N HIS A 141 -8.77 -12.64 -1.26
CA HIS A 141 -8.25 -11.45 -0.57
C HIS A 141 -8.39 -10.20 -1.43
N THR A 142 -9.62 -9.71 -1.58
CA THR A 142 -10.00 -8.67 -2.55
C THR A 142 -10.22 -7.28 -1.98
N ASP A 143 -10.40 -7.17 -0.66
CA ASP A 143 -10.69 -5.92 0.02
C ASP A 143 -10.10 -5.90 1.44
N PHE A 144 -10.21 -4.78 2.15
CA PHE A 144 -9.72 -4.67 3.53
C PHE A 144 -10.36 -5.67 4.50
N ARG A 145 -11.62 -6.04 4.29
CA ARG A 145 -12.35 -6.96 5.19
C ARG A 145 -11.79 -8.38 5.02
N THR A 146 -11.51 -8.81 3.80
CA THR A 146 -10.99 -10.16 3.48
C THR A 146 -9.46 -10.24 3.39
N GLY A 147 -8.76 -9.09 3.40
CA GLY A 147 -7.31 -9.01 3.28
C GLY A 147 -6.53 -9.76 4.35
N LEU A 148 -5.32 -10.16 3.98
CA LEU A 148 -4.33 -10.78 4.85
C LEU A 148 -3.96 -9.83 6.00
N GLY A 149 -3.72 -10.41 7.18
CA GLY A 149 -3.54 -9.67 8.42
C GLY A 149 -4.74 -9.82 9.37
N PRO A 150 -4.95 -8.90 10.32
CA PRO A 150 -4.23 -7.64 10.51
C PRO A 150 -2.84 -7.82 11.13
N TRP A 151 -1.96 -6.85 10.89
CA TRP A 151 -0.65 -6.76 11.51
C TRP A 151 -0.54 -5.44 12.28
N PRO A 152 -0.23 -5.50 13.59
CA PRO A 152 -0.19 -4.30 14.40
C PRO A 152 1.04 -3.46 14.05
N LEU A 153 0.81 -2.17 13.80
CA LEU A 153 1.81 -1.13 13.77
C LEU A 153 1.63 -0.29 15.04
N SER A 154 2.74 0.00 15.72
CA SER A 154 2.72 0.53 17.09
C SER A 154 2.37 2.02 17.20
N GLY A 155 2.33 2.76 16.10
CA GLY A 155 2.13 4.21 16.13
C GLY A 155 3.34 4.98 16.67
N LYS A 156 4.54 4.38 16.69
CA LYS A 156 5.77 5.04 17.11
C LYS A 156 6.75 5.03 15.94
N PRO A 157 6.70 6.03 15.05
CA PRO A 157 7.52 6.02 13.87
C PRO A 157 9.02 6.19 14.23
N PRO A 158 9.93 5.60 13.44
CA PRO A 158 9.66 4.75 12.28
C PRO A 158 9.28 3.33 12.71
N SER A 159 8.21 2.79 12.12
CA SER A 159 7.90 1.35 12.18
C SER A 159 7.85 0.79 10.77
N SER A 160 8.37 -0.43 10.57
CA SER A 160 8.31 -1.09 9.27
C SER A 160 7.99 -2.57 9.38
N LEU A 161 7.36 -3.08 8.33
CA LEU A 161 7.14 -4.50 8.10
C LEU A 161 7.62 -4.84 6.70
N SER A 162 8.44 -5.88 6.61
CA SER A 162 8.89 -6.41 5.33
C SER A 162 8.02 -7.58 4.92
N PHE A 163 7.77 -7.70 3.62
CA PHE A 163 7.03 -8.80 3.02
C PHE A 163 7.92 -9.48 1.99
N ARG A 164 7.97 -10.81 2.02
CA ARG A 164 8.64 -11.64 1.02
C ARG A 164 7.62 -12.45 0.25
N PHE A 165 7.61 -12.26 -1.06
CA PHE A 165 6.77 -12.97 -2.01
C PHE A 165 7.64 -13.99 -2.72
N SER A 166 7.51 -15.26 -2.37
CA SER A 166 8.18 -16.36 -3.04
C SER A 166 7.20 -17.04 -3.99
N TRP A 167 7.60 -17.26 -5.23
CA TRP A 167 6.73 -17.83 -6.24
C TRP A 167 7.41 -18.98 -6.96
N LYS A 168 6.60 -19.89 -7.47
CA LYS A 168 7.01 -20.97 -8.36
C LYS A 168 5.96 -21.14 -9.44
N PHE A 169 6.39 -21.14 -10.69
CA PHE A 169 5.53 -21.55 -11.79
C PHE A 169 5.53 -23.08 -11.88
N SER A 170 4.34 -23.67 -11.81
CA SER A 170 4.19 -25.11 -11.75
C SER A 170 4.86 -25.79 -12.96
N PRO A 171 5.68 -26.82 -12.74
CA PRO A 171 6.25 -27.64 -13.83
C PRO A 171 5.17 -28.31 -14.69
N SER A 172 3.94 -28.46 -14.18
CA SER A 172 2.82 -29.02 -14.93
C SER A 172 2.02 -27.99 -15.72
N ALA A 173 2.45 -26.72 -15.76
CA ALA A 173 1.74 -25.68 -16.48
C ALA A 173 1.75 -25.96 -17.99
N PRO A 174 0.57 -25.97 -18.66
CA PRO A 174 0.50 -26.20 -20.09
C PRO A 174 1.10 -25.02 -20.89
N ASN A 175 1.47 -25.25 -22.15
CA ASN A 175 1.95 -24.18 -23.03
C ASN A 175 0.94 -23.03 -23.19
N SER A 176 -0.36 -23.31 -23.07
CA SER A 176 -1.40 -22.28 -23.07
C SER A 176 -1.33 -21.34 -21.87
N ALA A 177 -0.75 -21.75 -20.74
CA ALA A 177 -0.57 -20.91 -19.55
C ALA A 177 0.72 -20.05 -19.60
N GLN A 178 1.63 -20.32 -20.56
CA GLN A 178 2.89 -19.58 -20.72
C GLN A 178 2.76 -18.28 -21.51
N ALA A 179 1.58 -17.99 -22.08
CA ALA A 179 1.31 -16.78 -22.86
C ALA A 179 0.64 -15.66 -22.04
N GLY A 180 0.40 -15.88 -20.74
CA GLY A 180 -0.24 -14.91 -19.84
C GLY A 180 0.73 -13.86 -19.32
N ASN A 181 0.26 -12.63 -19.17
CA ASN A 181 1.05 -11.54 -18.60
C ASN A 181 0.83 -11.49 -17.07
N THR A 182 1.89 -11.50 -16.26
CA THR A 182 1.77 -11.51 -14.79
C THR A 182 1.50 -10.14 -14.17
N ASN A 183 1.56 -9.09 -14.99
CA ASN A 183 1.32 -7.68 -14.64
C ASN A 183 -0.16 -7.33 -14.39
N GLU A 184 -0.97 -8.33 -14.03
CA GLU A 184 -2.42 -8.18 -13.89
C GLU A 184 -2.86 -8.08 -12.43
N VAL A 185 -1.99 -8.42 -11.48
CA VAL A 185 -2.32 -8.45 -10.05
C VAL A 185 -1.72 -7.24 -9.33
N ILE A 186 -2.59 -6.42 -8.79
CA ILE A 186 -2.28 -5.30 -7.93
C ILE A 186 -2.37 -5.79 -6.48
N PHE A 187 -1.38 -5.47 -5.66
CA PHE A 187 -1.48 -5.65 -4.21
C PHE A 187 -1.53 -4.27 -3.55
N THR A 188 -2.37 -4.17 -2.54
CA THR A 188 -2.68 -2.94 -1.83
C THR A 188 -2.44 -3.16 -0.36
N TRP A 189 -1.67 -2.26 0.25
CA TRP A 189 -1.51 -2.22 1.70
C TRP A 189 -2.31 -1.05 2.24
N GLU A 190 -3.13 -1.32 3.24
CA GLU A 190 -3.97 -0.33 3.90
C GLU A 190 -3.83 -0.52 5.41
N ALA A 191 -3.52 0.58 6.12
CA ALA A 191 -3.55 0.63 7.56
C ALA A 191 -4.76 1.44 8.03
N ARG A 192 -5.54 0.87 8.94
CA ARG A 192 -6.63 1.59 9.62
C ARG A 192 -6.35 1.72 11.10
N GLU A 193 -6.77 2.84 11.68
CA GLU A 193 -6.74 3.00 13.14
C GLU A 193 -7.56 1.90 13.80
N HIS A 194 -7.02 1.35 14.88
CA HIS A 194 -7.77 0.43 15.73
C HIS A 194 -8.79 1.27 16.51
N THR A 195 -10.05 1.23 16.10
CA THR A 195 -11.15 1.84 16.89
C THR A 195 -11.49 1.00 18.10
#